data_AF-A0A640VUT2-F1
#
_entry.id   AF-A0A640VUT2-F1
#
_cell.length_a   1.000
_cell.length_b   1.000
_cell.length_c   1.000
_cell.angle_alpha   90.00
_cell.angle_beta   90.00
_cell.angle_gamma   90.00
#
_symmetry.space_group_name_H-M   'P 1'
#
loop_
_entity.id
_entity.type
_entity.pdbx_description
1 polymer ?
#
loop_
_entity_poly.entity_id
_entity_poly.type
_entity_poly.pdbx_seq_one_letter_code
_entity_poly.pdbx_strand_id
1 'polypeptide(L)'
;MEEDPETGRFDVQTAPFEEDKLIESALSQLAFSLGLAVDSNSSDFNRMCTAFKYLDHTLNNCRDDPNAIEQNLGIAKGIIESNLCDANYRADEALKALAKLLEQHQLQMRADHPEVRKAWEKRIAQKIREVDRDTKLKAAEAIRTEQSRIQGRLSIETDLDAEAVETEQPAEIQATAIRRATGRSAKMNTLQRASQTVKDVDASAGYKATRIGTTGYTLVDLVMGFFGG
;
A
#
# COMPACT_ATOMS: atom_id res chain seq x y z
N MET A 1 15.45 2.52 -1.84
CA MET A 1 14.97 3.89 -2.15
C MET A 1 15.38 4.76 -0.99
N GLU A 2 15.90 5.95 -1.26
CA GLU A 2 16.45 6.89 -0.29
C GLU A 2 15.86 8.28 -0.56
N GLU A 3 15.63 9.07 0.49
CA GLU A 3 15.18 10.46 0.40
C GLU A 3 16.42 11.37 0.43
N ASP A 4 16.58 12.22 -0.58
CA ASP A 4 17.58 13.28 -0.57
C ASP A 4 17.20 14.34 0.47
N PRO A 5 18.01 14.56 1.52
CA PRO A 5 17.67 15.46 2.61
C PRO A 5 17.63 16.94 2.22
N GLU A 6 18.28 17.34 1.12
CA GLU A 6 18.29 18.74 0.67
C GLU A 6 17.05 19.06 -0.18
N THR A 7 16.63 18.10 -1.02
CA THR A 7 15.52 18.33 -1.97
C THR A 7 14.20 17.70 -1.53
N GLY A 8 14.20 16.78 -0.56
CA GLY A 8 13.04 16.02 -0.12
C GLY A 8 12.51 15.04 -1.18
N ARG A 9 13.34 14.68 -2.16
CA ARG A 9 12.95 13.82 -3.30
C ARG A 9 13.60 12.44 -3.22
N PHE A 10 12.96 11.45 -3.83
CA PHE A 10 13.40 10.06 -3.73
C PHE A 10 14.28 9.57 -4.90
N ASP A 11 15.27 8.72 -4.59
CA ASP A 11 16.09 7.98 -5.56
C ASP A 11 16.21 6.47 -5.19
N VAL A 12 16.63 5.61 -6.13
CA VAL A 12 16.65 4.15 -5.97
C VAL A 12 18.06 3.60 -5.75
N GLN A 13 18.32 3.06 -4.56
CA GLN A 13 19.38 2.09 -4.31
C GLN A 13 18.85 0.65 -4.31
N THR A 14 19.60 -0.28 -4.91
CA THR A 14 19.31 -1.72 -4.91
C THR A 14 19.98 -2.39 -3.72
N ALA A 15 19.21 -3.13 -2.92
CA ALA A 15 19.71 -3.96 -1.83
C ALA A 15 19.29 -5.42 -2.06
N PRO A 16 20.09 -6.41 -1.65
CA PRO A 16 19.71 -7.82 -1.72
C PRO A 16 18.45 -8.06 -0.86
N PHE A 17 17.51 -8.85 -1.40
CA PHE A 17 16.19 -9.07 -0.84
C PHE A 17 16.04 -10.52 -0.39
N GLU A 18 15.61 -10.74 0.84
CA GLU A 18 15.35 -12.07 1.40
C GLU A 18 13.83 -12.30 1.52
N GLU A 19 13.28 -13.07 0.59
CA GLU A 19 11.82 -13.27 0.42
C GLU A 19 11.17 -13.92 1.64
N ASP A 20 11.79 -14.92 2.25
CA ASP A 20 11.22 -15.68 3.37
C ASP A 20 11.06 -14.82 4.63
N LYS A 21 12.01 -13.90 4.88
CA LYS A 21 11.92 -12.97 6.01
C LYS A 21 10.81 -11.95 5.85
N LEU A 22 10.37 -11.68 4.63
CA LEU A 22 9.29 -10.74 4.37
C LEU A 22 7.96 -11.24 4.94
N ILE A 23 7.58 -12.48 4.63
CA ILE A 23 6.30 -13.05 5.07
C ILE A 23 6.27 -13.19 6.58
N GLU A 24 7.34 -13.73 7.18
CA GLU A 24 7.43 -13.89 8.63
C GLU A 24 7.34 -12.54 9.36
N SER A 25 8.09 -11.53 8.89
CA SER A 25 8.04 -10.19 9.48
C SER A 25 6.65 -9.56 9.34
N ALA A 26 6.00 -9.71 8.18
CA ALA A 26 4.66 -9.16 7.94
C ALA A 26 3.62 -9.83 8.86
N LEU A 27 3.64 -11.16 8.97
CA LEU A 27 2.71 -11.89 9.84
C LEU A 27 2.96 -11.61 11.32
N SER A 28 4.21 -11.43 11.74
CA SER A 28 4.55 -11.06 13.12
C SER A 28 4.02 -9.66 13.47
N GLN A 29 4.21 -8.68 12.59
CA GLN A 29 3.71 -7.32 12.80
C GLN A 29 2.17 -7.29 12.78
N LEU A 30 1.56 -8.06 11.88
CA LEU A 30 0.12 -8.24 11.82
C LEU A 30 -0.43 -8.80 13.12
N ALA A 31 0.15 -9.88 13.66
CA ALA A 31 -0.31 -10.49 14.90
C ALA A 31 -0.29 -9.51 16.07
N PHE A 32 0.77 -8.71 16.17
CA PHE A 32 0.89 -7.65 17.19
C PHE A 32 -0.20 -6.57 17.02
N SER A 33 -0.33 -6.02 15.81
CA SER A 33 -1.31 -4.96 15.53
C SER A 33 -2.76 -5.44 15.69
N LEU A 34 -3.04 -6.69 15.30
CA LEU A 34 -4.33 -7.33 15.50
C LEU A 34 -4.66 -7.46 17.00
N GLY A 35 -3.68 -7.85 17.82
CA GLY A 35 -3.83 -7.88 19.27
C GLY A 35 -4.21 -6.52 19.83
N LEU A 36 -3.49 -5.46 19.46
CA LEU A 36 -3.80 -4.09 19.89
C LEU A 36 -5.20 -3.64 19.48
N ALA A 37 -5.63 -3.94 18.25
CA ALA A 37 -6.94 -3.52 17.75
C ALA A 37 -8.11 -4.25 18.46
N VAL A 38 -7.92 -5.51 18.84
CA VAL A 38 -8.93 -6.32 19.55
C VAL A 38 -8.97 -5.99 21.04
N ASP A 39 -7.82 -5.73 21.64
CA ASP A 39 -7.71 -5.37 23.06
C ASP A 39 -8.05 -3.89 23.29
N SER A 40 -8.21 -3.11 22.21
CA SER A 40 -8.71 -1.75 22.25
C SER A 40 -10.19 -1.73 22.66
N ASN A 41 -10.49 -1.14 23.81
CA ASN A 41 -11.85 -0.99 24.31
C ASN A 41 -12.71 0.03 23.52
N SER A 42 -12.16 0.64 22.46
CA SER A 42 -12.75 1.78 21.77
C SER A 42 -13.10 1.54 20.30
N SER A 43 -12.79 0.38 19.72
CA SER A 43 -12.90 0.17 18.26
C SER A 43 -14.13 -0.61 17.78
N ASP A 44 -14.93 -1.18 18.70
CA ASP A 44 -16.00 -2.18 18.43
C ASP A 44 -15.52 -3.41 17.63
N PHE A 45 -14.22 -3.49 17.34
CA PHE A 45 -13.56 -4.54 16.59
C PHE A 45 -13.17 -5.68 17.55
N ASN A 46 -13.67 -6.88 17.29
CA ASN A 46 -13.50 -8.01 18.19
C ASN A 46 -13.46 -9.34 17.43
N ARG A 47 -13.28 -10.45 18.17
CA ARG A 47 -13.09 -11.80 17.60
C ARG A 47 -14.29 -12.31 16.78
N MET A 48 -15.47 -11.73 16.96
CA MET A 48 -16.67 -12.11 16.21
C MET A 48 -16.75 -11.43 14.84
N CYS A 49 -16.00 -10.35 14.62
CA CYS A 49 -15.99 -9.61 13.37
C CYS A 49 -15.45 -10.45 12.21
N THR A 50 -16.05 -10.30 11.03
CA THR A 50 -15.63 -11.02 9.82
C THR A 50 -14.18 -10.70 9.45
N ALA A 51 -13.77 -9.43 9.52
CA ALA A 51 -12.39 -9.02 9.29
C ALA A 51 -11.41 -9.73 10.24
N PHE A 52 -11.74 -9.83 11.54
CA PHE A 52 -10.92 -10.58 12.49
C PHE A 52 -10.75 -12.04 12.06
N LYS A 53 -11.84 -12.71 11.65
CA LYS A 53 -11.78 -14.13 11.24
C LYS A 53 -10.88 -14.34 10.02
N TYR A 54 -10.88 -13.43 9.05
CA TYR A 54 -9.94 -13.48 7.93
C TYR A 54 -8.49 -13.34 8.39
N LEU A 55 -8.21 -12.40 9.30
CA LEU A 55 -6.85 -12.18 9.82
C LEU A 55 -6.38 -13.35 10.69
N ASP A 56 -7.24 -13.90 11.54
CA ASP A 56 -6.94 -15.07 12.36
C ASP A 56 -6.67 -16.31 11.51
N HIS A 57 -7.53 -16.57 10.51
CA HIS A 57 -7.29 -17.65 9.54
C HIS A 57 -5.97 -17.47 8.80
N THR A 58 -5.64 -16.23 8.40
CA THR A 58 -4.38 -15.93 7.71
C THR A 58 -3.16 -16.27 8.57
N LEU A 59 -3.16 -15.85 9.84
CA LEU A 59 -2.06 -16.08 10.77
C LEU A 59 -1.84 -17.57 11.10
N ASN A 60 -2.94 -18.33 11.14
CA ASN A 60 -2.96 -19.71 11.62
C ASN A 60 -2.92 -20.76 10.51
N ASN A 61 -3.39 -20.44 9.30
CA ASN A 61 -3.63 -21.44 8.25
C ASN A 61 -3.03 -21.11 6.88
N CYS A 62 -2.63 -19.86 6.62
CA CYS A 62 -2.19 -19.44 5.27
C CYS A 62 -0.70 -19.15 5.16
N ARG A 63 0.12 -19.53 6.16
CA ARG A 63 1.55 -19.16 6.21
C ARG A 63 2.34 -19.56 4.95
N ASP A 64 1.97 -20.67 4.33
CA ASP A 64 2.63 -21.22 3.16
C ASP A 64 1.96 -20.81 1.82
N ASP A 65 0.94 -19.96 1.86
CA ASP A 65 0.25 -19.44 0.67
C ASP A 65 0.27 -17.89 0.65
N PRO A 66 1.29 -17.29 0.02
CA PRO A 66 1.45 -15.85 -0.11
C PRO A 66 0.27 -15.16 -0.81
N ASN A 67 -0.40 -15.85 -1.75
CA ASN A 67 -1.56 -15.29 -2.45
C ASN A 67 -2.78 -15.24 -1.54
N ALA A 68 -3.03 -16.30 -0.77
CA ALA A 68 -4.10 -16.33 0.22
C ALA A 68 -3.88 -15.26 1.30
N ILE A 69 -2.64 -15.08 1.77
CA ILE A 69 -2.29 -13.98 2.68
C ILE A 69 -2.68 -12.64 2.05
N GLU A 70 -2.15 -12.29 0.88
CA GLU A 70 -2.41 -10.99 0.25
C GLU A 70 -3.90 -10.71 0.04
N GLN A 71 -4.67 -11.73 -0.37
CA GLN A 71 -6.11 -11.63 -0.57
C GLN A 71 -6.86 -11.43 0.74
N ASN A 72 -6.58 -12.24 1.77
CA ASN A 72 -7.26 -12.13 3.07
C ASN A 72 -6.96 -10.80 3.76
N LEU A 73 -5.73 -10.27 3.66
CA LEU A 73 -5.39 -8.94 4.14
C LEU A 73 -6.24 -7.87 3.45
N GLY A 74 -6.49 -8.01 2.14
CA GLY A 74 -7.32 -7.07 1.37
C GLY A 74 -8.77 -7.10 1.76
N ILE A 75 -9.33 -8.31 1.91
CA ILE A 75 -10.71 -8.48 2.36
C ILE A 75 -10.88 -7.88 3.75
N ALA A 76 -9.97 -8.19 4.69
CA ALA A 76 -10.01 -7.64 6.03
C ALA A 76 -9.88 -6.10 6.04
N LYS A 77 -8.96 -5.54 5.25
CA LYS A 77 -8.79 -4.09 5.07
C LYS A 77 -10.10 -3.45 4.60
N GLY A 78 -10.67 -3.94 3.50
CA GLY A 78 -11.91 -3.39 2.92
C GLY A 78 -13.09 -3.44 3.88
N ILE A 79 -13.24 -4.54 4.64
CA ILE A 79 -14.27 -4.65 5.68
C ILE A 79 -14.04 -3.62 6.79
N ILE A 80 -12.80 -3.44 7.26
CA ILE A 80 -12.49 -2.47 8.31
C ILE A 80 -12.77 -1.04 7.83
N GLU A 81 -12.31 -0.67 6.64
CA GLU A 81 -12.51 0.66 6.07
C GLU A 81 -13.98 0.97 5.81
N SER A 82 -14.75 0.02 5.26
CA SER A 82 -16.19 0.19 5.08
C SER A 82 -16.88 0.44 6.42
N ASN A 83 -16.59 -0.38 7.44
CA ASN A 83 -17.23 -0.20 8.75
C ASN A 83 -16.79 1.09 9.47
N LEU A 84 -15.56 1.57 9.25
CA LEU A 84 -15.12 2.88 9.72
C LEU A 84 -15.85 4.01 8.99
N CYS A 85 -16.03 3.90 7.68
CA CYS A 85 -16.75 4.88 6.85
C CYS A 85 -18.23 4.95 7.21
N ASP A 86 -18.86 3.78 7.43
CA ASP A 86 -20.28 3.64 7.79
C ASP A 86 -20.54 3.93 9.28
N ALA A 87 -19.51 4.30 10.05
CA ALA A 87 -19.54 4.52 11.50
C ALA A 87 -20.05 3.31 12.33
N ASN A 88 -19.95 2.10 11.77
CA ASN A 88 -20.19 0.84 12.49
C ASN A 88 -19.02 0.48 13.41
N TYR A 89 -17.81 0.91 13.06
CA TYR A 89 -16.66 0.92 13.95
C TYR A 89 -16.35 2.33 14.40
N ARG A 90 -16.08 2.48 15.69
CA ARG A 90 -15.55 3.73 16.20
C ARG A 90 -14.12 3.92 15.69
N ALA A 91 -13.83 5.15 15.26
CA ALA A 91 -12.55 5.54 14.66
C ALA A 91 -11.42 5.61 15.72
N ASP A 92 -10.98 4.44 16.15
CA ASP A 92 -9.90 4.22 17.11
C ASP A 92 -8.53 4.17 16.43
N GLU A 93 -7.50 4.66 17.11
CA GLU A 93 -6.14 4.72 16.55
C GLU A 93 -5.53 3.34 16.32
N ALA A 94 -5.84 2.34 17.17
CA ALA A 94 -5.33 0.97 16.97
C ALA A 94 -5.97 0.34 15.72
N LEU A 95 -7.27 0.57 15.50
CA LEU A 95 -7.96 0.05 14.31
C LEU A 95 -7.50 0.74 13.02
N LYS A 96 -7.29 2.06 13.05
CA LYS A 96 -6.69 2.79 11.91
C LYS A 96 -5.27 2.30 11.61
N ALA A 97 -4.46 2.07 12.65
CA ALA A 97 -3.11 1.54 12.50
C ALA A 97 -3.13 0.13 11.90
N LEU A 98 -4.07 -0.72 12.30
CA LEU A 98 -4.28 -2.04 11.70
C LEU A 98 -4.62 -1.92 10.21
N ALA A 99 -5.64 -1.16 9.83
CA ALA A 99 -6.05 -0.98 8.43
C ALA A 99 -4.89 -0.54 7.53
N LYS A 100 -4.09 0.41 8.03
CA LYS A 100 -2.91 0.95 7.37
C LYS A 100 -1.76 -0.07 7.26
N LEU A 101 -1.58 -0.92 8.27
CA LEU A 101 -0.60 -2.00 8.24
C LEU A 101 -0.98 -3.07 7.22
N LEU A 102 -2.27 -3.43 7.15
CA LEU A 102 -2.80 -4.37 6.15
C LEU A 102 -2.48 -3.88 4.74
N GLU A 103 -2.78 -2.62 4.44
CA GLU A 103 -2.44 -1.99 3.17
C GLU A 103 -0.93 -2.07 2.87
N GLN A 104 -0.09 -1.67 3.83
CA GLN A 104 1.36 -1.67 3.63
C GLN A 104 1.88 -3.07 3.28
N HIS A 105 1.46 -4.10 4.01
CA HIS A 105 1.88 -5.47 3.74
C HIS A 105 1.37 -5.99 2.39
N GLN A 106 0.13 -5.69 2.00
CA GLN A 106 -0.35 -6.05 0.67
C GLN A 106 0.51 -5.42 -0.44
N LEU A 107 0.79 -4.12 -0.34
CA LEU A 107 1.61 -3.41 -1.32
C LEU A 107 3.03 -3.96 -1.38
N GLN A 108 3.61 -4.27 -0.23
CA GLN A 108 4.93 -4.86 -0.13
C GLN A 108 4.97 -6.26 -0.76
N MET A 109 3.98 -7.11 -0.48
CA MET A 109 3.88 -8.45 -1.09
C MET A 109 3.72 -8.38 -2.61
N ARG A 110 2.86 -7.48 -3.12
CA ARG A 110 2.71 -7.27 -4.59
C ARG A 110 3.98 -6.72 -5.23
N ALA A 111 4.70 -5.86 -4.53
CA ALA A 111 5.94 -5.28 -5.01
C ALA A 111 7.05 -6.33 -5.08
N ASP A 112 7.21 -7.11 -4.02
CA ASP A 112 8.45 -7.85 -3.77
C ASP A 112 8.30 -9.39 -3.90
N HIS A 113 7.13 -9.98 -3.63
CA HIS A 113 6.93 -11.44 -3.74
C HIS A 113 6.56 -11.88 -5.17
N PRO A 114 7.30 -12.81 -5.80
CA PRO A 114 7.16 -13.12 -7.23
C PRO A 114 5.80 -13.75 -7.61
N GLU A 115 5.27 -14.64 -6.78
CA GLU A 115 3.98 -15.30 -7.05
C GLU A 115 2.80 -14.33 -6.92
N VAL A 116 2.74 -13.59 -5.81
CA VAL A 116 1.76 -12.54 -5.56
C VAL A 116 1.79 -11.50 -6.67
N ARG A 117 2.98 -11.06 -7.08
CA ARG A 117 3.17 -10.13 -8.20
C ARG A 117 2.49 -10.64 -9.47
N LYS A 118 2.80 -11.86 -9.90
CA LYS A 118 2.24 -12.45 -11.13
C LYS A 118 0.73 -12.62 -11.05
N ALA A 119 0.21 -13.08 -9.90
CA ALA A 119 -1.22 -13.26 -9.71
C ALA A 119 -1.96 -11.92 -9.73
N TRP A 120 -1.41 -10.91 -9.05
CA TRP A 120 -1.95 -9.57 -9.01
C TRP A 120 -1.94 -8.91 -10.39
N GLU A 121 -0.83 -8.97 -11.14
CA GLU A 121 -0.73 -8.43 -12.50
C GLU A 121 -1.79 -9.03 -13.43
N LYS A 122 -2.06 -10.34 -13.32
CA LYS A 122 -3.14 -11.00 -14.09
C LYS A 122 -4.53 -10.47 -13.71
N ARG A 123 -4.83 -10.33 -12.41
CA ARG A 123 -6.11 -9.78 -11.93
C ARG A 123 -6.33 -8.35 -12.42
N ILE A 124 -5.30 -7.52 -12.31
CA ILE A 124 -5.35 -6.12 -12.74
C ILE A 124 -5.48 -6.03 -14.26
N ALA A 125 -4.71 -6.81 -15.02
CA ALA A 125 -4.82 -6.84 -16.48
C ALA A 125 -6.24 -7.22 -16.92
N GLN A 126 -6.89 -8.17 -16.23
CA GLN A 126 -8.27 -8.51 -16.52
C GLN A 126 -9.22 -7.33 -16.24
N LYS A 127 -9.11 -6.68 -15.08
CA LYS A 127 -9.91 -5.48 -14.77
C LYS A 127 -9.66 -4.33 -15.75
N ILE A 128 -8.42 -4.11 -16.17
CA ILE A 128 -8.07 -3.08 -17.16
C ILE A 128 -8.79 -3.30 -18.50
N ARG A 129 -9.08 -4.55 -18.87
CA ARG A 129 -9.87 -4.85 -20.08
C ARG A 129 -11.35 -4.48 -19.91
N GLU A 130 -11.83 -4.41 -18.68
CA GLU A 130 -13.24 -4.20 -18.33
C GLU A 130 -13.54 -2.73 -17.99
N VAL A 131 -12.56 -1.97 -17.51
CA VAL A 131 -12.73 -0.54 -17.18
C VAL A 131 -12.72 0.35 -18.43
N ASP A 132 -13.47 1.44 -18.35
CA ASP A 132 -13.54 2.45 -19.40
C ASP A 132 -12.25 3.29 -19.50
N ARG A 133 -12.16 4.06 -20.58
CA ARG A 133 -11.03 4.95 -20.85
C ARG A 133 -10.89 6.06 -19.80
N ASP A 134 -12.00 6.57 -19.26
CA ASP A 134 -11.99 7.63 -18.25
C ASP A 134 -11.29 7.18 -16.96
N THR A 135 -11.56 5.94 -16.52
CA THR A 135 -10.91 5.35 -15.35
C THR A 135 -9.41 5.18 -15.58
N LYS A 136 -8.99 4.78 -16.79
CA LYS A 136 -7.56 4.67 -17.14
C LYS A 136 -6.86 6.03 -17.13
N LEU A 137 -7.52 7.07 -17.63
CA LEU A 137 -6.99 8.43 -17.62
C LEU A 137 -6.82 8.95 -16.18
N LYS A 138 -7.80 8.72 -15.30
CA LYS A 138 -7.68 9.06 -13.87
C LYS A 138 -6.53 8.34 -13.19
N ALA A 139 -6.30 7.07 -13.52
CA ALA A 139 -5.16 6.32 -13.01
C ALA A 139 -3.83 6.93 -13.49
N ALA A 140 -3.70 7.25 -14.77
CA ALA A 140 -2.51 7.90 -15.31
C ALA A 140 -2.25 9.29 -14.68
N GLU A 141 -3.30 10.08 -14.48
CA GLU A 141 -3.21 11.39 -13.82
C GLU A 141 -2.74 11.27 -12.36
N ALA A 142 -3.24 10.27 -11.62
CA ALA A 142 -2.77 10.00 -10.27
C ALA A 142 -1.28 9.62 -10.25
N ILE A 143 -0.80 8.83 -11.24
CA ILE A 143 0.64 8.50 -11.37
C ILE A 143 1.47 9.76 -11.65
N ARG A 144 1.02 10.64 -12.55
CA ARG A 144 1.70 11.92 -12.85
C ARG A 144 1.73 12.86 -11.65
N THR A 145 0.69 12.85 -10.82
CA THR A 145 0.66 13.68 -9.61
C THR A 145 1.80 13.29 -8.65
N GLU A 146 2.08 11.98 -8.53
CA GLU A 146 3.20 11.48 -7.73
C GLU A 146 4.58 11.83 -8.32
N GLN A 147 4.66 12.08 -9.63
CA GLN A 147 5.90 12.47 -10.30
C GLN A 147 6.51 13.77 -9.72
N SER A 148 5.67 14.66 -9.20
CA SER A 148 6.12 15.91 -8.57
C SER A 148 7.02 15.71 -7.34
N ARG A 149 7.04 14.50 -6.77
CA ARG A 149 7.75 14.14 -5.52
C ARG A 149 9.05 13.37 -5.75
N ILE A 150 9.40 13.11 -7.00
CA ILE A 150 10.53 12.25 -7.41
C ILE A 150 11.44 12.99 -8.39
N GLN A 151 12.73 12.63 -8.43
CA GLN A 151 13.72 13.25 -9.32
C GLN A 151 14.52 12.24 -10.14
N GLY A 152 15.30 12.77 -11.08
CA GLY A 152 16.26 12.01 -11.87
C GLY A 152 15.60 10.88 -12.66
N ARG A 153 16.22 9.71 -12.61
CA ARG A 153 15.76 8.51 -13.33
C ARG A 153 14.36 8.08 -12.91
N LEU A 154 14.02 8.19 -11.62
CA LEU A 154 12.72 7.75 -11.11
C LEU A 154 11.56 8.57 -11.67
N SER A 155 11.79 9.88 -11.90
CA SER A 155 10.81 10.77 -12.54
C SER A 155 10.50 10.34 -13.97
N ILE A 156 11.53 10.02 -14.76
CA ILE A 156 11.39 9.53 -16.14
C ILE A 156 10.65 8.19 -16.15
N GLU A 157 11.03 7.25 -15.29
CA GLU A 157 10.38 5.93 -15.23
C GLU A 157 8.90 6.02 -14.83
N THR A 158 8.54 7.00 -14.00
CA THR A 158 7.16 7.20 -13.56
C THR A 158 6.30 7.86 -14.63
N ASP A 159 6.89 8.75 -15.45
CA ASP A 159 6.19 9.32 -16.61
C ASP A 159 5.90 8.24 -17.66
N LEU A 160 6.88 7.37 -17.93
CA LEU A 160 6.69 6.21 -18.80
C LEU A 160 5.61 5.25 -18.28
N ASP A 161 5.49 5.09 -16.96
CA ASP A 161 4.41 4.31 -16.36
C ASP A 161 3.04 4.99 -16.55
N ALA A 162 2.94 6.30 -16.41
CA ALA A 162 1.70 7.04 -16.68
C ALA A 162 1.30 6.95 -18.17
N GLU A 163 2.26 7.13 -19.08
CA GLU A 163 2.03 7.00 -20.52
C GLU A 163 1.56 5.59 -20.90
N ALA A 164 2.17 4.56 -20.31
CA ALA A 164 1.77 3.18 -20.54
C ALA A 164 0.32 2.90 -20.12
N VAL A 165 -0.18 3.56 -19.06
CA VAL A 165 -1.57 3.43 -18.60
C VAL A 165 -2.55 4.26 -19.44
N GLU A 166 -2.13 5.44 -19.89
CA GLU A 166 -2.94 6.35 -20.71
C GLU A 166 -3.15 5.83 -22.15
N THR A 167 -2.13 5.17 -22.70
CA THR A 167 -2.14 4.70 -24.10
C THR A 167 -2.82 3.32 -24.22
N GLU A 168 -3.29 2.97 -25.43
CA GLU A 168 -3.93 1.68 -25.73
C GLU A 168 -2.91 0.51 -25.79
N GLN A 169 -1.98 0.45 -24.84
CA GLN A 169 -1.05 -0.65 -24.68
C GLN A 169 -1.79 -1.93 -24.25
N PRO A 170 -1.19 -3.12 -24.48
CA PRO A 170 -1.68 -4.36 -23.91
C PRO A 170 -1.92 -4.24 -22.40
N ALA A 171 -3.02 -4.82 -21.91
CA ALA A 171 -3.45 -4.71 -20.52
C ALA A 171 -2.39 -5.21 -19.52
N GLU A 172 -1.53 -6.13 -19.93
CA GLU A 172 -0.41 -6.64 -19.14
C GLU A 172 0.67 -5.57 -18.93
N ILE A 173 0.93 -4.73 -19.93
CA ILE A 173 1.87 -3.60 -19.83
C ILE A 173 1.28 -2.55 -18.90
N GLN A 174 -0.01 -2.23 -19.07
CA GLN A 174 -0.71 -1.29 -18.18
C GLN A 174 -0.71 -1.78 -16.72
N ALA A 175 -1.00 -3.08 -16.48
CA ALA A 175 -0.98 -3.67 -15.15
C ALA A 175 0.41 -3.62 -14.51
N THR A 176 1.46 -3.87 -15.29
CA THR A 176 2.85 -3.75 -14.83
C THR A 176 3.18 -2.31 -14.44
N ALA A 177 2.75 -1.34 -15.24
CA ALA A 177 2.97 0.08 -14.98
C ALA A 177 2.26 0.54 -13.69
N ILE A 178 0.98 0.17 -13.52
CA ILE A 178 0.23 0.44 -12.29
C ILE A 178 0.95 -0.18 -11.09
N ARG A 179 1.40 -1.43 -11.19
CA ARG A 179 2.15 -2.08 -10.09
C ARG A 179 3.37 -1.29 -9.66
N ARG A 180 4.19 -0.88 -10.64
CA ARG A 180 5.43 -0.14 -10.39
C ARG A 180 5.12 1.19 -9.72
N ALA A 181 4.14 1.93 -10.24
CA ALA A 181 3.74 3.20 -9.69
C ALA A 181 3.21 3.06 -8.25
N THR A 182 2.28 2.14 -7.99
CA THR A 182 1.74 1.90 -6.64
C THR A 182 2.82 1.43 -5.67
N GLY A 183 3.70 0.52 -6.08
CA GLY A 183 4.81 0.03 -5.26
C GLY A 183 5.80 1.14 -4.89
N ARG A 184 6.08 2.08 -5.81
CA ARG A 184 6.91 3.26 -5.53
C ARG A 184 6.23 4.17 -4.51
N SER A 185 4.95 4.50 -4.69
CA SER A 185 4.21 5.34 -3.74
C SER A 185 4.14 4.73 -2.34
N ALA A 186 3.95 3.41 -2.22
CA ALA A 186 4.00 2.71 -0.95
C ALA A 186 5.36 2.87 -0.24
N LYS A 187 6.46 2.70 -0.98
CA LYS A 187 7.83 2.84 -0.46
C LYS A 187 8.11 4.29 -0.04
N MET A 188 7.72 5.28 -0.84
CA MET A 188 7.84 6.71 -0.51
C MET A 188 7.07 7.07 0.77
N ASN A 189 5.83 6.61 0.90
CA ASN A 189 5.01 6.86 2.10
C ASN A 189 5.62 6.23 3.35
N THR A 190 6.24 5.06 3.23
CA THR A 190 6.93 4.40 4.36
C THR A 190 8.17 5.17 4.77
N LEU A 191 9.00 5.59 3.82
CA LEU A 191 10.20 6.39 4.08
C LEU A 191 9.86 7.75 4.69
N GLN A 192 8.81 8.43 4.21
CA GLN A 192 8.36 9.68 4.81
C GLN A 192 7.93 9.54 6.26
N ARG A 193 7.27 8.43 6.61
CA ARG A 193 6.91 8.18 8.01
C ARG A 193 8.14 7.91 8.85
N ALA A 194 9.09 7.11 8.36
CA ALA A 194 10.35 6.87 9.05
C ALA A 194 11.14 8.19 9.25
N SER A 195 11.24 9.01 8.19
CA SER A 195 11.84 10.35 8.20
C SER A 195 11.12 11.27 9.19
N GLN A 196 9.78 11.26 9.23
CA GLN A 196 9.00 12.03 10.19
C GLN A 196 9.20 11.55 11.62
N THR A 197 9.23 10.24 11.88
CA THR A 197 9.48 9.70 13.22
C THR A 197 10.90 10.00 13.70
N VAL A 198 11.90 9.88 12.83
CA VAL A 198 13.28 10.29 13.13
C VAL A 198 13.32 11.79 13.41
N LYS A 199 12.67 12.61 12.57
CA LYS A 199 12.54 14.05 12.79
C LYS A 199 11.76 14.38 14.05
N ASP A 200 10.74 13.64 14.46
CA ASP A 200 9.99 13.92 15.69
C ASP A 200 10.80 13.53 16.94
N VAL A 201 11.67 12.52 16.83
CA VAL A 201 12.64 12.14 17.87
C VAL A 201 13.78 13.17 17.97
N ASP A 202 14.33 13.63 16.82
CA ASP A 202 15.37 14.66 16.76
C ASP A 202 14.83 16.09 16.99
N ALA A 203 13.59 16.39 16.62
CA ALA A 203 12.96 17.72 16.73
C ALA A 203 12.45 18.05 18.14
N SER A 204 12.81 17.24 19.14
CA SER A 204 12.85 17.71 20.54
C SER A 204 13.77 18.94 20.74
N ALA A 205 14.52 19.37 19.71
CA ALA A 205 15.20 20.68 19.66
C ALA A 205 14.91 21.57 18.43
N GLY A 206 13.95 21.22 17.57
CA GLY A 206 13.35 22.17 16.62
C GLY A 206 13.61 21.95 15.14
N TYR A 207 12.55 21.58 14.41
CA TYR A 207 12.23 22.23 13.14
C TYR A 207 10.74 22.08 12.82
N LYS A 208 10.11 23.20 12.46
CA LYS A 208 8.78 23.25 11.86
C LYS A 208 8.91 23.02 10.36
N ALA A 209 8.36 21.93 9.85
CA ALA A 209 7.60 21.88 8.60
C ALA A 209 7.37 20.43 8.21
N THR A 210 6.11 20.02 8.02
CA THR A 210 5.78 19.01 7.01
C THR A 210 4.30 19.01 6.66
N ARG A 211 4.01 19.42 5.43
CA ARG A 211 2.71 19.23 4.76
C ARG A 211 2.99 18.57 3.40
N ILE A 212 3.38 17.28 3.41
CA ILE A 212 3.68 16.51 2.19
C ILE A 212 3.00 15.12 2.19
N GLY A 213 2.28 14.74 3.25
CA GLY A 213 1.80 13.37 3.45
C GLY A 213 0.51 12.95 2.74
N THR A 214 -0.24 13.83 2.07
CA THR A 214 -1.61 13.51 1.62
C THR A 214 -1.70 12.91 0.21
N THR A 215 -0.75 13.19 -0.68
CA THR A 215 -0.89 12.86 -2.11
C THR A 215 -0.55 11.40 -2.45
N GLY A 216 0.42 10.80 -1.74
CA GLY A 216 0.81 9.40 -1.97
C GLY A 216 -0.23 8.38 -1.54
N TYR A 217 -1.18 8.76 -0.68
CA TYR A 217 -2.35 7.94 -0.38
C TYR A 217 -3.31 7.92 -1.57
N THR A 218 -3.45 9.02 -2.30
CA THR A 218 -4.41 9.15 -3.39
C THR A 218 -4.19 8.12 -4.50
N LEU A 219 -2.94 7.83 -4.91
CA LEU A 219 -2.70 6.81 -5.92
C LEU A 219 -2.99 5.38 -5.41
N VAL A 220 -2.59 5.09 -4.17
CA VAL A 220 -2.81 3.78 -3.55
C VAL A 220 -4.31 3.53 -3.36
N ASP A 221 -5.04 4.51 -2.82
CA ASP A 221 -6.48 4.47 -2.61
C ASP A 221 -7.25 4.42 -3.93
N LEU A 222 -6.79 5.14 -4.95
CA LEU A 222 -7.41 5.13 -6.27
C LEU A 222 -7.22 3.76 -6.95
N VAL A 223 -6.02 3.17 -6.88
CA VAL A 223 -5.77 1.83 -7.43
C VAL A 223 -6.49 0.75 -6.62
N MET A 224 -6.54 0.87 -5.30
CA MET A 224 -7.27 -0.08 -4.44
C MET A 224 -8.80 0.08 -4.57
N GLY A 225 -9.30 1.28 -4.77
CA GLY A 225 -10.72 1.56 -4.96
C GLY A 225 -11.24 1.10 -6.33
N PHE A 226 -10.49 1.36 -7.41
CA PHE A 226 -10.90 0.94 -8.75
C PHE A 226 -10.54 -0.51 -9.07
N PHE A 227 -9.42 -1.01 -8.55
CA PHE A 227 -8.87 -2.31 -8.94
C PHE A 227 -8.65 -3.29 -7.79
N GLY A 228 -8.90 -2.92 -6.54
CA GLY A 228 -8.68 -3.75 -5.35
C GLY A 228 -9.88 -4.58 -4.87
N GLY A 229 -11.06 -4.42 -5.50
CA GLY A 229 -12.26 -5.25 -5.22
C GLY A 229 -12.09 -6.75 -5.48
#